data_AF-A0A2R7S9D9-F1
#
_entry.id   AF-A0A2R7S9D9-F1
#
_cell.length_a   1.000
_cell.length_b   1.000
_cell.length_c   1.000
_cell.angle_alpha   90.00
_cell.angle_beta   90.00
_cell.angle_gamma   90.00
#
_symmetry.space_group_name_H-M   'P 1'
#
loop_
_entity.id
_entity.type
_entity.pdbx_description
1 polymer ?
#
loop_
_entity_poly.entity_id
_entity_poly.type
_entity_poly.pdbx_seq_one_letter_code
_entity_poly.pdbx_strand_id
1 'polypeptide(L)'
;YGGGGKVFDWSLIPPSVSSHLVLSGGLNAANVGDGIARVRPWAVDVSSGVEMSKGIKSADLIHEFCRAVRLADGHAAAALA
;
A
#
# COMPACT_ATOMS: atom_id res chain seq x y z
N TYR A 1 -8.77 0.78 -16.62
CA TYR A 1 -9.01 0.10 -15.33
C TYR A 1 -7.85 0.40 -14.40
N GLY A 2 -8.08 0.70 -13.12
CA GLY A 2 -7.01 0.84 -12.12
C GLY A 2 -6.68 -0.52 -11.49
N GLY A 3 -5.39 -0.90 -11.46
CA GLY A 3 -4.86 -2.01 -10.66
C GLY A 3 -5.27 -3.45 -10.99
N GLY A 4 -6.28 -3.72 -11.84
CA GLY A 4 -6.59 -5.04 -12.45
C GLY A 4 -6.70 -6.28 -11.54
N GLY A 5 -6.66 -6.13 -10.21
CA GLY A 5 -6.51 -7.23 -9.26
C GLY A 5 -5.12 -7.88 -9.23
N LYS A 6 -4.12 -7.35 -9.97
CA LYS A 6 -2.75 -7.86 -9.99
C LYS A 6 -1.83 -6.87 -9.27
N VAL A 7 -1.06 -7.38 -8.31
CA VAL A 7 -0.03 -6.61 -7.62
C VAL A 7 1.07 -6.26 -8.60
N PHE A 8 1.45 -4.99 -8.65
CA PHE A 8 2.56 -4.52 -9.47
C PHE A 8 3.89 -5.04 -8.88
N ASP A 9 4.84 -5.42 -9.74
CA ASP A 9 6.18 -5.80 -9.28
C ASP A 9 6.97 -4.58 -8.82
N TRP A 10 6.97 -4.35 -7.52
CA TRP A 10 7.62 -3.20 -6.89
C TRP A 10 9.14 -3.16 -7.07
N SER A 11 9.78 -4.28 -7.46
CA SER A 11 11.23 -4.29 -7.74
C SER A 11 11.61 -3.45 -8.97
N LEU A 12 10.63 -3.13 -9.83
CA LEU A 12 10.84 -2.32 -11.03
C LEU A 12 10.94 -0.81 -10.75
N ILE A 13 10.70 -0.37 -9.51
CA ILE A 13 10.79 1.03 -9.13
C ILE A 13 12.26 1.38 -8.87
N PRO A 14 12.87 2.31 -9.63
CA PRO A 14 14.27 2.66 -9.42
C PRO A 14 14.46 3.34 -8.06
N PRO A 15 15.60 3.12 -7.36
CA PRO A 15 15.83 3.68 -6.02
C PRO A 15 15.85 5.21 -5.98
N SER A 16 16.11 5.86 -7.11
CA SER A 16 16.34 7.30 -7.23
C SER A 16 15.16 8.07 -7.83
N VAL A 17 13.92 7.67 -7.53
CA VAL A 17 12.75 8.47 -7.92
C VAL A 17 12.80 9.81 -7.15
N SER A 18 13.02 10.91 -7.85
CA SER A 18 13.11 12.27 -7.27
C SER A 18 11.75 12.90 -6.95
N SER A 19 10.66 12.14 -7.08
CA SER A 19 9.28 12.59 -6.93
C SER A 19 8.61 11.87 -5.77
N HIS A 20 7.65 12.53 -5.11
CA HIS A 20 6.81 11.88 -4.11
C HIS A 20 6.00 10.75 -4.75
N LEU A 21 6.43 9.51 -4.52
CA LEU A 21 5.84 8.31 -5.09
C LEU A 21 4.56 7.94 -4.34
N VAL A 22 3.46 7.71 -5.07
CA VAL A 22 2.25 7.10 -4.53
C VAL A 22 2.18 5.65 -5.01
N LEU A 23 2.24 4.71 -4.08
CA LEU A 23 2.13 3.28 -4.40
C LEU A 23 0.65 2.87 -4.47
N SER A 24 0.23 2.30 -5.59
CA SER A 24 -1.14 1.81 -5.82
C SER A 24 -1.11 0.47 -6.55
N GLY A 25 -2.28 -0.10 -6.83
CA GLY A 25 -2.45 -1.29 -7.65
C GLY A 25 -2.42 -2.59 -6.84
N GLY A 26 -3.59 -3.16 -6.59
CA GLY A 26 -3.72 -4.45 -5.92
C GLY A 26 -3.35 -4.46 -4.43
N LEU A 27 -3.22 -3.28 -3.80
CA LEU A 27 -2.93 -3.18 -2.37
C LEU A 27 -4.11 -3.65 -1.53
N ASN A 28 -3.81 -4.33 -0.42
CA ASN A 28 -4.73 -4.75 0.64
C ASN A 28 -3.98 -4.82 1.99
N ALA A 29 -4.69 -5.13 3.08
CA ALA A 29 -4.09 -5.15 4.41
C ALA A 29 -2.95 -6.19 4.57
N ALA A 30 -2.97 -7.27 3.78
CA ALA A 30 -1.96 -8.32 3.85
C ALA A 30 -0.65 -7.98 3.12
N ASN A 31 -0.66 -7.05 2.15
CA ASN A 31 0.52 -6.75 1.32
C ASN A 31 1.04 -5.31 1.43
N VAL A 32 0.25 -4.37 1.96
CA VAL A 32 0.64 -2.95 1.98
C VAL A 32 1.88 -2.68 2.84
N GLY A 33 2.07 -3.44 3.93
CA GLY A 33 3.25 -3.30 4.78
C GLY A 33 4.55 -3.63 4.05
N ASP A 34 4.57 -4.73 3.28
CA ASP A 34 5.72 -5.11 2.45
C ASP A 34 6.00 -4.07 1.36
N GLY A 35 4.94 -3.50 0.78
CA GLY A 35 5.05 -2.43 -0.22
C GLY A 35 5.71 -1.18 0.36
N ILE A 36 5.26 -0.74 1.54
CA ILE A 36 5.84 0.40 2.25
C ILE A 36 7.30 0.14 2.61
N ALA A 37 7.63 -1.05 3.13
CA ALA A 37 8.98 -1.40 3.54
C ALA A 37 9.97 -1.41 2.37
N ARG A 38 9.56 -1.93 1.20
CA ARG A 38 10.43 -2.05 0.02
C ARG A 38 10.55 -0.76 -0.77
N VAL A 39 9.44 -0.05 -0.95
CA VAL A 39 9.35 1.08 -1.89
C VAL A 39 9.56 2.43 -1.19
N ARG A 40 9.30 2.52 0.11
CA ARG A 40 9.31 3.77 0.89
C ARG A 40 8.54 4.90 0.19
N PRO A 41 7.27 4.67 -0.20
CA PRO A 41 6.49 5.68 -0.91
C PRO A 41 6.10 6.84 0.01
N TRP A 42 5.74 7.96 -0.59
CA TRP A 42 5.15 9.09 0.14
C TRP A 42 3.73 8.81 0.60
N ALA A 43 2.97 8.06 -0.21
CA ALA A 43 1.62 7.64 0.12
C ALA A 43 1.28 6.29 -0.50
N VAL A 44 0.23 5.66 0.01
CA VAL A 44 -0.40 4.47 -0.59
C VAL A 44 -1.84 4.79 -1.00
N ASP A 45 -2.28 4.22 -2.10
CA ASP A 45 -3.66 4.34 -2.61
C ASP A 45 -4.29 2.95 -2.76
N VAL A 46 -5.51 2.81 -2.27
CA VAL A 46 -6.25 1.55 -2.29
C VAL A 46 -7.66 1.75 -2.82
N SER A 47 -8.06 0.85 -3.73
CA SER A 47 -9.43 0.78 -4.21
C SER A 47 -10.03 -0.60 -4.00
N SER A 48 -9.73 -1.58 -4.86
CA SER A 48 -10.39 -2.90 -4.82
C SER A 48 -10.01 -3.75 -3.60
N GLY A 49 -8.85 -3.55 -2.98
CA GLY A 49 -8.43 -4.35 -1.83
C GLY A 49 -9.15 -4.04 -0.52
N VAL A 50 -10.07 -3.08 -0.53
CA VAL A 50 -10.97 -2.77 0.59
C VAL A 50 -12.45 -2.87 0.19
N GLU A 51 -12.74 -3.56 -0.92
CA GLU A 51 -14.11 -3.82 -1.38
C GLU A 51 -14.59 -5.21 -0.95
N MET A 52 -15.87 -5.33 -0.56
CA MET A 52 -16.52 -6.65 -0.38
C MET A 52 -17.03 -7.21 -1.71
N SER A 53 -17.42 -6.31 -2.61
CA SER A 53 -17.85 -6.59 -3.97
C SER A 53 -17.59 -5.36 -4.82
N LYS A 54 -17.61 -5.50 -6.16
CA LYS A 54 -17.21 -4.45 -7.10
C LYS A 54 -17.89 -3.10 -6.79
N GLY A 55 -17.09 -2.12 -6.37
CA GLY A 55 -17.54 -0.76 -6.03
C GLY A 55 -18.16 -0.60 -4.63
N ILE A 56 -18.32 -1.68 -3.85
CA ILE A 56 -18.86 -1.63 -2.49
C ILE A 56 -17.72 -1.80 -1.48
N LYS A 57 -17.39 -0.71 -0.78
CA LYS A 57 -16.33 -0.68 0.24
C LYS A 57 -16.77 -1.37 1.55
N SER A 58 -15.83 -2.00 2.24
CA SER A 58 -16.00 -2.49 3.61
C SER A 58 -15.34 -1.52 4.59
N ALA A 59 -16.08 -1.08 5.61
CA ALA A 59 -15.49 -0.31 6.70
C ALA A 59 -14.39 -1.12 7.41
N ASP A 60 -14.64 -2.40 7.68
CA ASP A 60 -13.68 -3.28 8.37
C ASP A 60 -12.38 -3.44 7.58
N LEU A 61 -12.46 -3.65 6.25
CA LEU A 61 -11.26 -3.76 5.42
C LEU A 61 -10.51 -2.43 5.31
N ILE A 62 -11.21 -1.29 5.30
CA ILE A 62 -10.57 0.03 5.37
C ILE A 62 -9.82 0.19 6.69
N HIS A 63 -10.44 -0.16 7.82
CA HIS A 63 -9.80 -0.09 9.12
C HIS A 63 -8.58 -1.01 9.20
N GLU A 64 -8.68 -2.22 8.69
CA GLU A 64 -7.57 -3.18 8.63
C GLU A 64 -6.42 -2.67 7.76
N PHE A 65 -6.72 -2.13 6.59
CA PHE A 65 -5.75 -1.53 5.68
C PHE A 65 -5.01 -0.37 6.36
N CYS A 66 -5.74 0.59 6.94
CA CYS A 66 -5.13 1.71 7.64
C CYS A 66 -4.30 1.27 8.85
N ARG A 67 -4.70 0.19 9.55
CA ARG A 67 -3.91 -0.37 10.65
C ARG A 67 -2.59 -0.95 10.13
N ALA A 68 -2.62 -1.70 9.04
CA ALA A 68 -1.42 -2.27 8.42
C ALA A 68 -0.43 -1.19 7.95
N VAL A 69 -0.93 -0.09 7.36
CA VAL A 69 -0.12 1.08 6.99
C VAL A 69 0.59 1.68 8.22
N ARG A 70 -0.17 1.97 9.29
CA ARG A 70 0.40 2.57 10.51
C ARG A 70 1.43 1.68 11.20
N LEU A 71 1.24 0.35 11.19
CA LEU A 71 2.21 -0.60 11.71
C LEU A 71 3.52 -0.55 10.92
N ALA A 72 3.44 -0.49 9.58
CA ALA A 72 4.61 -0.37 8.72
C ALA A 72 5.38 0.95 8.96
N ASP A 73 4.67 2.07 9.12
CA ASP A 73 5.28 3.37 9.47
C ASP A 73 5.99 3.31 10.83
N GLY A 74 5.37 2.69 11.83
CA GLY A 74 5.97 2.51 13.16
C GLY A 74 7.27 1.70 13.11
N HIS A 75 7.32 0.62 12.34
CA HIS A 75 8.54 -0.16 12.14
C HIS A 75 9.64 0.63 11.42
N ALA A 76 9.27 1.43 10.41
CA ALA A 76 10.24 2.26 9.70
C ALA A 76 10.81 3.36 10.59
N ALA A 77 10.01 3.98 11.46
CA ALA A 77 10.46 4.96 12.42
C ALA A 77 11.42 4.34 13.46
N ALA A 78 11.11 3.14 13.95
CA ALA A 78 11.97 2.41 14.88
C ALA A 78 13.32 1.99 14.27
N ALA A 79 13.38 1.72 12.97
CA ALA A 79 14.63 1.36 12.28
C ALA A 79 15.54 2.56 11.97
N LEU A 80 15.04 3.80 12.10
CA LEU A 80 15.77 5.04 11.88
C LEU A 80 16.22 5.72 13.19
N ALA A 81 15.80 5.19 14.34
CA ALA A 81 16.18 5.63 15.68
C ALA A 81 17.37 4.83 16.22
#